data_AF-A0A381ZED2-F1
#
_entry.id   AF-A0A381ZED2-F1
#
_cell.length_a   1.000
_cell.length_b   1.000
_cell.length_c   1.000
_cell.angle_alpha   90.00
_cell.angle_beta   90.00
_cell.angle_gamma   90.00
#
_symmetry.space_group_name_H-M   'P 1'
#
loop_
_entity.id
_entity.type
_entity.pdbx_description
1 polymer ?
#
loop_
_entity_poly.entity_id
_entity_poly.type
_entity_poly.pdbx_seq_one_letter_code
_entity_poly.pdbx_strand_id
1 'polypeptide(L)' 'MKKVVYGLLILLAVIHQDVWWWDNGELVFGFMPLGLFYHSLYSCMAAGVWAMAVKWAWPSDIEQWAESGDEAGGEQ' A
#
# COMPACT_ATOMS: atom_id res chain seq x y z
N MET A 1 -5.94 -4.84 13.79
CA MET A 1 -5.00 -4.75 12.64
C MET A 1 -5.30 -3.58 11.71
N LYS A 2 -6.57 -3.25 11.38
CA LYS A 2 -6.93 -2.11 10.49
C LYS A 2 -6.20 -0.79 10.79
N LYS A 3 -6.18 -0.35 12.06
CA LYS A 3 -5.47 0.87 12.51
C LYS A 3 -3.97 0.86 12.21
N VAL A 4 -3.32 -0.31 12.32
CA VAL A 4 -1.89 -0.47 12.01
C VAL A 4 -1.66 -0.31 10.50
N VAL A 5 -2.51 -0.94 9.68
CA VAL A 5 -2.46 -0.78 8.21
C VAL A 5 -2.63 0.69 7.82
N TYR A 6 -3.58 1.41 8.42
CA TYR A 6 -3.75 2.84 8.15
C TYR A 6 -2.52 3.67 8.57
N GLY A 7 -1.93 3.37 9.72
CA GLY A 7 -0.67 3.98 10.13
C GLY A 7 0.48 3.72 9.14
N LEU A 8 0.59 2.50 8.63
CA LEU A 8 1.58 2.13 7.61
C LEU A 8 1.34 2.84 6.27
N LEU A 9 0.09 3.05 5.86
CA LEU A 9 -0.24 3.81 4.65
C LEU A 9 0.15 5.28 4.78
N ILE A 10 -0.12 5.90 5.95
CA ILE A 10 0.32 7.27 6.22
C ILE A 10 1.85 7.35 6.21
N LEU A 11 2.52 6.38 6.84
CA LEU A 11 3.98 6.30 6.83
C LEU A 11 4.52 6.17 5.39
N LEU A 12 3.97 5.26 4.58
CA LEU A 12 4.30 5.13 3.16
C LEU A 12 4.13 6.46 2.42
N ALA A 13 3.01 7.16 2.61
CA ALA A 13 2.77 8.44 1.95
C ALA A 13 3.81 9.52 2.29
N VAL A 14 4.28 9.56 3.54
CA VAL A 14 5.35 10.47 3.97
C VAL A 14 6.70 10.07 3.36
N ILE A 15 7.06 8.79 3.49
CA ILE A 15 8.35 8.32 2.99
C ILE A 15 8.40 8.29 1.45
N HIS A 16 7.25 8.38 0.76
CA HIS A 16 7.19 8.48 -0.70
C HIS A 16 7.69 9.82 -1.24
N GLN A 17 7.64 10.90 -0.44
CA GLN A 17 8.01 12.24 -0.91
C GLN A 17 9.49 12.34 -1.33
N ASP A 18 10.35 11.45 -0.83
CA ASP A 18 11.78 11.32 -1.18
C ASP A 18 12.57 12.63 -1.28
N VAL A 19 12.26 13.60 -0.41
CA VAL A 19 12.90 14.94 -0.43
C VAL A 19 14.35 14.93 0.05
N TRP A 20 14.82 13.82 0.64
CA TRP A 20 16.14 13.71 1.26
C TRP A 20 17.21 13.14 0.33
N TRP A 21 16.87 12.25 -0.61
CA TRP A 21 17.84 11.65 -1.55
C TRP A 21 17.66 12.12 -3.00
N TRP A 22 16.75 13.06 -3.25
CA TRP A 22 16.44 13.59 -4.58
C TRP A 22 17.67 14.09 -5.37
N ASP A 23 18.64 14.70 -4.68
CA ASP A 23 19.87 15.23 -5.30
C ASP A 23 21.10 14.34 -5.06
N ASN A 24 20.92 13.14 -4.48
CA ASN A 24 22.04 12.26 -4.19
C ASN A 24 22.38 11.35 -5.39
N GLY A 25 23.50 11.63 -6.04
CA GLY A 25 24.05 10.86 -7.16
C GLY A 25 24.90 9.64 -6.77
N GLU A 26 24.98 9.28 -5.49
CA GLU A 26 25.72 8.11 -5.03
C GLU A 26 25.18 6.83 -5.67
N LEU A 27 26.09 5.96 -6.13
CA LEU A 27 25.76 4.71 -6.79
C LEU A 27 25.85 3.54 -5.80
N VAL A 28 24.71 2.88 -5.58
CA VAL A 28 24.62 1.60 -4.89
C VAL A 28 25.03 0.49 -5.87
N PHE A 29 25.81 -0.48 -5.37
CA PHE A 29 26.37 -1.59 -6.18
C PHE A 29 27.21 -1.15 -7.39
N GLY A 30 27.62 0.12 -7.46
CA GLY A 30 28.43 0.67 -8.55
C GLY A 30 27.67 0.97 -9.85
N PHE A 31 26.34 0.82 -9.90
CA PHE A 31 25.56 1.10 -11.11
C PHE A 31 24.17 1.73 -10.87
N MET A 32 23.61 1.62 -9.67
CA MET A 32 22.24 2.03 -9.37
C MET A 32 22.23 3.33 -8.56
N PRO A 33 21.59 4.41 -9.03
CA PRO A 33 21.44 5.63 -8.23
C PRO A 33 20.73 5.35 -6.90
N LEU A 34 21.16 5.99 -5.81
CA LEU A 34 20.60 5.80 -4.47
C LEU A 34 19.09 6.07 -4.43
N GLY A 35 18.62 7.15 -5.07
CA GLY A 35 17.19 7.45 -5.16
C GLY A 35 16.38 6.35 -5.87
N LEU A 36 16.95 5.70 -6.89
CA LEU A 36 16.32 4.59 -7.59
C LEU A 36 16.28 3.33 -6.72
N PHE A 37 17.37 3.04 -6.02
CA PHE A 37 17.42 1.91 -5.07
C PHE A 37 16.37 2.10 -3.96
N TYR A 38 16.29 3.31 -3.40
CA TYR A 38 15.30 3.67 -2.40
C TYR A 38 13.86 3.43 -2.90
N HIS A 39 13.53 3.92 -4.10
CA HIS A 39 12.20 3.73 -4.70
C HIS A 39 11.88 2.26 -5.01
N SER A 40 12.90 1.45 -5.33
CA SER A 40 12.74 0.01 -5.55
C SER A 40 12.35 -0.70 -4.25
N LEU A 41 13.03 -0.40 -3.15
CA LEU A 41 12.68 -0.91 -1.82
C LEU A 41 11.31 -0.42 -1.36
N TYR A 42 11.01 0.87 -1.57
CA TYR A 42 9.70 1.46 -1.27
C TYR A 42 8.58 0.69 -1.99
N SER A 43 8.78 0.34 -3.26
CA SER A 43 7.80 -0.42 -4.04
C SER A 43 7.54 -1.82 -3.45
N CYS A 44 8.59 -2.51 -3.01
CA CYS A 44 8.45 -3.79 -2.31
C CYS A 44 7.69 -3.64 -0.98
N MET A 45 7.98 -2.59 -0.21
CA MET A 45 7.27 -2.29 1.03
C MET A 45 5.79 -1.98 0.78
N ALA A 46 5.49 -1.19 -0.25
CA ALA A 46 4.13 -0.85 -0.64
C ALA A 46 3.33 -2.11 -1.01
N ALA A 47 3.92 -3.02 -1.79
CA ALA A 47 3.30 -4.31 -2.11
C ALA A 47 3.00 -5.13 -0.84
N GLY A 48 3.92 -5.17 0.11
CA GLY A 48 3.73 -5.83 1.41
C GLY A 48 2.58 -5.23 2.22
N VAL A 49 2.54 -3.90 2.34
CA VAL A 49 1.44 -3.20 3.03
C VAL A 49 0.11 -3.44 2.32
N TRP A 50 0.08 -3.51 0.99
CA TRP A 50 -1.13 -3.82 0.24
C TRP A 50 -1.64 -5.23 0.50
N ALA A 51 -0.74 -6.23 0.54
CA ALA A 51 -1.09 -7.59 0.94
C ALA A 51 -1.68 -7.63 2.37
N MET A 52 -1.10 -6.87 3.30
CA MET A 52 -1.64 -6.72 4.66
C MET A 52 -3.01 -6.03 4.67
N ALA A 53 -3.22 -5.03 3.80
CA ALA A 53 -4.47 -4.29 3.68
C ALA A 53 -5.60 -5.21 3.20
N VAL A 54 -5.37 -5.99 2.16
CA VAL A 54 -6.34 -6.98 1.66
C VAL A 54 -6.64 -8.04 2.73
N LYS A 55 -5.64 -8.52 3.47
CA LYS A 55 -5.86 -9.58 4.46
C LYS A 55 -6.59 -9.10 5.72
N TRP A 56 -6.35 -7.88 6.17
CA TRP A 56 -6.78 -7.44 7.50
C TRP A 56 -7.60 -6.16 7.56
N ALA A 57 -7.53 -5.32 6.52
CA ALA A 57 -8.26 -4.06 6.45
C ALA A 57 -9.40 -4.07 5.42
N TRP A 58 -9.54 -5.14 4.64
CA TRP A 58 -10.63 -5.28 3.69
C TRP A 58 -12.00 -5.18 4.38
N PRO A 59 -12.94 -4.40 3.82
CA PRO A 59 -14.25 -4.16 4.42
C PRO A 59 -15.25 -5.26 4.07
N SER A 60 -15.09 -6.42 4.71
CA SER A 60 -15.97 -7.58 4.51
C SER A 60 -17.43 -7.31 4.89
N ASP A 61 -17.69 -6.33 5.75
CA ASP A 61 -19.03 -5.87 6.12
C ASP A 61 -19.78 -5.25 4.93
N ILE A 62 -19.06 -4.54 4.06
CA ILE A 62 -19.63 -3.95 2.84
C ILE A 62 -19.88 -5.03 1.79
N GLU A 63 -18.98 -6.01 1.68
CA GLU A 63 -19.18 -7.18 0.80
C GLU A 63 -20.44 -7.95 1.18
N GLN A 64 -20.60 -8.28 2.47
CA GLN A 64 -21.79 -8.99 2.96
C GLN A 64 -23.07 -8.19 2.74
N TRP A 65 -23.05 -6.87 2.94
CA TRP A 65 -24.20 -6.02 2.63
C TRP A 65 -24.53 -6.05 1.13
N ALA A 66 -23.53 -5.93 0.25
CA ALA A 66 -23.72 -5.98 -1.19
C ALA A 66 -24.29 -7.33 -1.66
N GLU A 67 -23.77 -8.44 -1.12
CA GLU A 67 -24.26 -9.80 -1.40
C GLU A 67 -25.70 -10.01 -0.91
N SER A 68 -26.06 -9.48 0.26
CA SER A 68 -27.42 -9.61 0.82
C SER A 68 -28.49 -8.81 0.07
N GLY A 69 -28.11 -7.77 -0.67
CA GLY A 69 -29.03 -6.93 -1.44
C GLY A 69 -29.57 -7.61 -2.71
N ASP A 70 -28.81 -8.54 -3.29
CA ASP A 70 -29.20 -9.28 -4.50
C ASP A 70 -30.24 -10.38 -4.21
N GLU A 71 -30.24 -10.97 -3.01
CA GLU A 71 -31.22 -11.99 -2.62
C GLU A 71 -32.65 -11.43 -2.45
N ALA A 72 -32.79 -10.14 -2.14
CA ALA A 72 -34.08 -9.46 -1.98
C ALA A 72 -34.68 -8.94 -3.29
N GLY A 73 -33.94 -8.97 -4.40
CA GLY A 73 -34.35 -8.43 -5.71
C GLY A 73 -34.74 -9.49 -6.76
N GLY A 74 -34.61 -10.78 -6.44
CA GLY A 74 -34.77 -11.91 -7.38
C GLY A 74 -36.20 -12.44 -7.58
N GLU A 75 -37.21 -11.84 -6.93
CA GLU A 75 -38.63 -12.16 -7.15
C GLU A 75 -39.35 -10.98 -7.82
N GLN A 76 -39.12 -10.77 -9.12
CA GLN A 76 -39.99 -9.94 -9.97
C GLN A 76 -40.25 -10.62 -11.30
#